data_AF-A0AAD6EKH4-F1
#
_entry.id   AF-A0AAD6EKH4-F1
#
_cell.length_a   1.000
_cell.length_b   1.000
_cell.length_c   1.000
_cell.angle_alpha   90.00
_cell.angle_beta   90.00
_cell.angle_gamma   90.00
#
_symmetry.space_group_name_H-M   'P 1'
#
loop_
_entity.id
_entity.type
_entity.pdbx_description
1 polymer ?
#
loop_
_entity_poly.entity_id
_entity_poly.type
_entity_poly.pdbx_seq_one_letter_code
_entity_poly.pdbx_strand_id
1 'polypeptide(L)'
;MPRESKMRIHMERNIIIPQAINAIACEGSERVERPEKYRQWQARTIRAGFTQLPVDSMIMKKIENYVRELYHKEFFMDEDRKWLRMGWKGTILFALSTWKPNDYESVDGKTK
;
A
#
# COMPACT_ATOMS: atom_id res chain seq x y z
N MET A 1 -20.48 -11.03 0.99
CA MET A 1 -20.36 -11.82 -0.25
C MET A 1 -20.82 -13.25 0.03
N PRO A 2 -21.82 -13.80 -0.70
CA PRO A 2 -22.27 -15.18 -0.55
C PRO A 2 -21.19 -16.21 -0.88
N ARG A 3 -21.36 -17.46 -0.41
CA ARG A 3 -20.34 -18.49 -0.55
C ARG A 3 -20.17 -18.99 -1.98
N GLU A 4 -21.24 -18.93 -2.75
CA GLU A 4 -21.36 -19.41 -4.12
C GLU A 4 -21.02 -18.30 -5.14
N SER A 5 -20.61 -17.12 -4.66
CA SER A 5 -20.24 -16.00 -5.52
C SER A 5 -19.08 -16.39 -6.46
N LYS A 6 -19.38 -16.44 -7.77
CA LYS A 6 -18.38 -16.71 -8.81
C LYS A 6 -17.21 -15.73 -8.74
N MET A 7 -17.50 -14.46 -8.45
CA MET A 7 -16.47 -13.42 -8.28
C MET A 7 -15.55 -13.74 -7.10
N ARG A 8 -16.11 -14.13 -5.95
CA ARG A 8 -15.31 -14.50 -4.78
C ARG A 8 -14.41 -15.69 -5.08
N ILE A 9 -14.99 -16.75 -5.65
CA ILE A 9 -14.26 -17.97 -6.00
C ILE A 9 -13.14 -17.67 -7.01
N HIS A 10 -13.39 -16.80 -8.00
CA HIS A 10 -12.38 -16.41 -8.98
C HIS A 10 -11.21 -15.65 -8.34
N MET A 11 -11.50 -14.65 -7.48
CA MET A 11 -10.46 -13.93 -6.75
C MET A 11 -9.65 -14.84 -5.84
N GLU A 12 -10.32 -15.70 -5.05
CA GLU A 12 -9.67 -16.64 -4.14
C GLU A 12 -8.73 -17.58 -4.90
N ARG A 13 -9.23 -18.21 -5.97
CA ARG A 13 -8.47 -19.23 -6.73
C ARG A 13 -7.32 -18.66 -7.56
N ASN A 14 -7.52 -17.52 -8.19
CA ASN A 14 -6.59 -17.03 -9.21
C ASN A 14 -5.67 -15.91 -8.72
N ILE A 15 -5.95 -15.32 -7.56
CA ILE A 15 -5.16 -14.21 -7.01
C ILE A 15 -4.64 -14.58 -5.63
N ILE A 16 -5.55 -14.77 -4.65
CA ILE A 16 -5.15 -14.88 -3.25
C ILE A 16 -4.41 -16.19 -2.95
N ILE A 17 -4.93 -17.33 -3.40
CA ILE A 17 -4.32 -18.64 -3.14
C ILE A 17 -2.92 -18.75 -3.78
N PRO A 18 -2.70 -18.41 -5.07
CA PRO A 18 -1.37 -18.44 -5.66
C PRO A 18 -0.35 -17.59 -4.91
N GLN A 19 -0.75 -16.38 -4.48
CA GLN A 19 0.11 -15.50 -3.71
C GLN A 19 0.51 -16.11 -2.37
N ALA A 20 -0.46 -16.69 -1.65
CA ALA A 20 -0.21 -17.36 -0.38
C ALA A 20 0.70 -18.58 -0.56
N ILE A 21 0.47 -19.40 -1.59
CA ILE A 21 1.33 -20.56 -1.88
C ILE A 21 2.76 -20.10 -2.17
N ASN A 22 2.95 -19.06 -3.00
CA ASN A 22 4.29 -18.58 -3.31
C ASN A 22 5.01 -18.03 -2.06
N ALA A 23 4.29 -17.31 -1.20
CA ALA A 23 4.87 -16.78 0.04
C ALA A 23 5.27 -17.88 1.06
N ILE A 24 4.56 -19.03 1.07
CA ILE A 24 4.75 -20.10 2.06
C ILE A 24 5.68 -21.21 1.55
N ALA A 25 5.54 -21.64 0.30
CA ALA A 25 6.15 -22.86 -0.22
C ALA A 25 7.37 -22.63 -1.11
N CYS A 26 7.53 -21.43 -1.69
CA CYS A 26 8.68 -21.12 -2.53
C CYS A 26 9.81 -20.50 -1.70
N GLU A 27 11.04 -20.75 -2.10
CA GLU A 27 12.25 -20.22 -1.45
C GLU A 27 13.19 -19.55 -2.46
N GLY A 28 14.17 -18.80 -1.95
CA GLY A 28 15.21 -18.19 -2.78
C GLY A 28 14.62 -17.34 -3.91
N SER A 29 15.13 -17.53 -5.14
CA SER A 29 14.67 -16.83 -6.34
C SER A 29 13.26 -17.23 -6.81
N GLU A 30 12.75 -18.39 -6.39
CA GLU A 30 11.39 -18.84 -6.77
C GLU A 30 10.30 -18.13 -5.95
N ARG A 31 10.65 -17.61 -4.78
CA ARG A 31 9.74 -16.77 -3.99
C ARG A 31 9.69 -15.34 -4.55
N VAL A 32 8.61 -15.06 -5.28
CA VAL A 32 8.28 -13.78 -5.89
C VAL A 32 7.53 -12.88 -4.90
N GLU A 33 6.57 -13.43 -4.18
CA GLU A 33 5.77 -12.73 -3.18
C GLU A 33 6.59 -12.51 -1.90
N ARG A 34 6.98 -11.26 -1.67
CA ARG A 34 7.79 -10.83 -0.53
C ARG A 34 7.16 -9.60 0.14
N PRO A 35 5.97 -9.72 0.72
CA PRO A 35 5.31 -8.59 1.36
C PRO A 35 6.15 -8.09 2.54
N GLU A 36 6.53 -6.82 2.47
CA GLU A 36 7.21 -6.10 3.55
C GLU A 36 6.24 -5.12 4.21
N LYS A 37 6.50 -4.79 5.48
CA LYS A 37 5.71 -3.76 6.18
C LYS A 37 5.95 -2.41 5.51
N TYR A 38 4.91 -1.58 5.40
CA TYR A 38 5.00 -0.24 4.79
C TYR A 38 6.10 0.65 5.40
N ARG A 39 6.42 0.46 6.69
CA ARG A 39 7.52 1.16 7.37
C ARG A 39 8.92 0.74 6.86
N GLN A 40 9.09 -0.51 6.43
CA GLN A 40 10.34 -0.95 5.80
C GLN A 40 10.49 -0.30 4.42
N TRP A 41 9.40 -0.25 3.65
CA TRP A 41 9.33 0.52 2.40
C TRP A 41 9.66 2.00 2.62
N GLN A 42 9.09 2.64 3.65
CA GLN A 42 9.42 4.03 3.99
C GLN A 42 10.92 4.23 4.20
N ALA A 43 11.58 3.36 4.98
CA ALA A 43 13.03 3.45 5.20
C ALA A 43 13.84 3.23 3.91
N ARG A 44 13.42 2.31 3.04
CA ARG A 44 14.07 2.07 1.73
C ARG A 44 13.94 3.29 0.81
N THR A 45 12.73 3.85 0.70
CA THR A 45 12.45 4.98 -0.20
C THR A 45 13.15 6.26 0.26
N ILE A 46 13.21 6.52 1.57
CA ILE A 46 13.97 7.66 2.12
C ILE A 46 15.47 7.51 1.82
N ARG A 47 16.05 6.33 2.04
CA ARG A 47 17.46 6.08 1.71
C ARG A 47 17.78 6.21 0.23
N ALA A 48 16.79 6.00 -0.64
CA ALA A 48 16.93 6.22 -2.08
C ALA A 48 16.82 7.70 -2.48
N GLY A 49 16.74 8.64 -1.53
CA GLY A 49 16.73 10.08 -1.81
C GLY A 49 15.35 10.64 -2.16
N PHE A 50 14.28 10.06 -1.62
CA PHE A 50 12.91 10.55 -1.82
C PHE A 50 12.32 11.12 -0.53
N THR A 51 11.45 12.13 -0.69
CA THR A 51 10.65 12.71 0.37
C THR A 51 9.18 12.31 0.21
N GLN A 52 8.58 11.82 1.29
CA GLN A 52 7.16 11.44 1.31
C GLN A 52 6.23 12.65 1.32
N LEU A 53 5.24 12.64 0.45
CA LEU A 53 4.19 13.64 0.36
C LEU A 53 2.96 13.22 1.17
N PRO A 54 2.23 14.17 1.79
CA PRO A 54 0.97 13.88 2.46
C PRO A 54 -0.11 13.43 1.47
N VAL A 55 -1.13 12.74 1.98
CA VAL A 55 -2.31 12.43 1.18
C VAL A 55 -3.12 13.71 1.02
N ASP A 56 -3.64 13.97 -0.18
CA ASP A 56 -4.45 15.15 -0.40
C ASP A 56 -5.73 15.12 0.47
N SER A 57 -6.01 16.23 1.16
CA SER A 57 -7.12 16.29 2.12
C SER A 57 -8.50 16.17 1.46
N MET A 58 -8.66 16.60 0.20
CA MET A 58 -9.89 16.41 -0.57
C MET A 58 -10.07 14.94 -0.94
N ILE A 59 -8.98 14.24 -1.29
CA ILE A 59 -8.99 12.80 -1.53
C ILE A 59 -9.39 12.06 -0.24
N MET A 60 -8.83 12.42 0.91
CA MET A 60 -9.18 11.80 2.19
C MET A 60 -10.67 11.93 2.51
N LYS A 61 -11.25 13.12 2.34
CA LYS A 61 -12.70 13.34 2.54
C LYS A 61 -13.56 12.48 1.61
N LYS A 62 -13.15 12.33 0.34
CA LYS A 62 -13.86 11.47 -0.61
C LYS A 62 -13.79 10.00 -0.17
N ILE A 63 -12.62 9.53 0.23
CA ILE A 63 -12.42 8.16 0.72
C ILE A 63 -13.30 7.89 1.93
N GLU A 64 -13.33 8.80 2.91
CA GLU A 64 -14.17 8.66 4.10
C GLU A 64 -15.64 8.46 3.75
N ASN A 65 -16.18 9.29 2.84
CA ASN A 65 -17.56 9.15 2.37
C ASN A 65 -17.79 7.81 1.64
N TYR A 66 -16.89 7.42 0.73
CA TYR A 66 -17.01 6.14 0.01
C TYR A 66 -16.96 4.94 0.94
N VAL A 67 -16.04 4.92 1.90
CA VAL A 67 -15.92 3.84 2.90
C VAL A 67 -17.20 3.72 3.70
N ARG A 68 -17.75 4.84 4.17
CA ARG A 68 -18.98 4.88 4.96
C ARG A 68 -20.20 4.41 4.17
N GLU A 69 -20.30 4.76 2.89
CA GLU A 69 -21.50 4.52 2.07
C GLU A 69 -21.51 3.16 1.36
N LEU A 70 -20.34 2.67 0.92
CA LEU A 70 -20.26 1.52 0.01
C LEU A 70 -19.67 0.26 0.64
N TYR A 71 -19.00 0.38 1.79
CA TYR A 71 -18.25 -0.73 2.38
C TYR A 71 -18.82 -1.16 3.74
N HIS A 72 -18.44 -2.35 4.16
CA HIS A 72 -18.81 -2.87 5.47
C HIS A 72 -18.10 -2.08 6.58
N LYS A 73 -18.76 -1.88 7.73
CA LYS A 73 -18.27 -1.09 8.88
C LYS A 73 -16.90 -1.47 9.46
N GLU A 74 -16.42 -2.68 9.16
CA GLU A 74 -15.11 -3.18 9.61
C GLU A 74 -13.99 -2.96 8.58
N PHE A 75 -14.35 -2.54 7.37
CA PHE A 75 -13.41 -2.01 6.40
C PHE A 75 -13.06 -0.59 6.78
N PHE A 76 -11.78 -0.24 6.69
CA PHE A 76 -11.32 1.11 6.95
C PHE A 76 -10.30 1.54 5.92
N MET A 77 -10.29 2.85 5.66
CA MET A 77 -9.18 3.53 5.03
C MET A 77 -8.87 4.79 5.84
N ASP A 78 -7.62 4.97 6.23
CA ASP A 78 -7.18 6.09 7.07
C ASP A 78 -5.81 6.61 6.66
N GLU A 79 -5.45 7.79 7.18
CA GLU A 79 -4.11 8.34 7.02
C GLU A 79 -3.29 8.12 8.29
N ASP A 80 -2.09 7.57 8.14
CA ASP A 80 -1.09 7.43 9.21
C ASP A 80 0.27 7.82 8.67
N ARG A 81 0.84 8.92 9.21
CA ARG A 81 2.19 9.41 8.82
C ARG A 81 2.35 9.53 7.30
N LYS A 82 1.39 10.17 6.62
CA LYS A 82 1.36 10.36 5.15
C LYS A 82 1.18 9.06 4.34
N TRP A 83 0.79 7.96 4.98
CA TRP A 83 0.36 6.74 4.30
C TRP A 83 -1.15 6.66 4.32
N LEU A 84 -1.74 6.39 3.16
CA LEU A 84 -3.13 5.94 3.08
C LEU A 84 -3.14 4.43 3.34
N ARG A 85 -3.65 4.01 4.49
CA ARG A 85 -3.76 2.59 4.85
C ARG A 85 -5.15 2.09 4.56
N MET A 86 -5.24 0.85 4.13
CA MET A 86 -6.49 0.13 3.90
C MET A 86 -6.47 -1.16 4.69
N GLY A 87 -7.57 -1.47 5.38
CA GLY A 87 -7.62 -2.65 6.23
C GLY A 87 -9.01 -3.15 6.55
N TRP A 88 -9.02 -4.27 7.27
CA TRP A 88 -10.22 -5.01 7.67
C TRP A 88 -10.08 -5.51 9.09
N LYS A 89 -11.09 -5.29 9.96
CA LYS A 89 -11.11 -5.76 11.36
C LYS A 89 -9.82 -5.40 12.13
N GLY A 90 -9.35 -4.17 11.96
CA GLY A 90 -8.11 -3.68 12.59
C GLY A 90 -6.81 -4.21 12.00
N THR A 91 -6.86 -5.07 10.98
CA THR A 91 -5.66 -5.55 10.26
C THR A 91 -5.41 -4.70 9.03
N ILE A 92 -4.21 -4.12 8.93
CA ILE A 92 -3.76 -3.39 7.73
C ILE A 92 -3.46 -4.42 6.63
N LEU A 93 -4.09 -4.26 5.47
CA LEU A 93 -3.90 -5.11 4.30
C LEU A 93 -2.96 -4.46 3.28
N PHE A 94 -3.16 -3.17 3.02
CA PHE A 94 -2.38 -2.41 2.05
C PHE A 94 -2.07 -1.02 2.59
N ALA A 95 -0.98 -0.43 2.09
CA ALA A 95 -0.62 0.95 2.36
C ALA A 95 -0.11 1.60 1.08
N LEU A 96 -0.61 2.81 0.80
CA LEU A 96 -0.29 3.61 -0.37
C LEU A 96 0.43 4.88 0.08
N SER A 97 1.41 5.32 -0.70
CA SER A 97 2.16 6.57 -0.45
C SER A 97 2.60 7.20 -1.75
N THR A 98 2.80 8.52 -1.70
CA THR A 98 3.32 9.32 -2.80
C THR A 98 4.65 9.94 -2.40
N TRP A 99 5.55 10.08 -3.37
CA TRP A 99 6.93 10.46 -3.14
C TRP A 99 7.37 11.45 -4.21
N LYS A 100 8.21 12.40 -3.83
CA LYS A 100 8.99 13.21 -4.78
C LYS A 100 10.48 12.93 -4.58
N PRO A 101 11.31 13.00 -5.65
CA PRO A 101 12.75 13.06 -5.48
C PRO A 101 13.13 14.23 -4.55
N ASN A 102 14.17 14.05 -3.77
CA ASN A 102 14.78 15.19 -3.09
C ASN A 102 15.36 16.12 -4.16
N ASP A 103 15.11 17.42 -3.99
CA ASP A 103 15.78 18.41 -4.81
C ASP A 103 17.28 18.26 -4.50
N TYR A 104 18.09 17.97 -5.52
CA TYR A 104 19.53 18.15 -5.40
C TYR A 104 19.72 19.66 -5.26
N GLU A 105 19.85 20.16 -4.02
CA GLU A 105 20.51 21.44 -3.87
C GLU A 105 21.89 21.24 -4.47
N SER A 106 22.14 21.94 -5.58
CA SER A 106 23.47 22.16 -6.14
C SER A 106 24.30 22.82 -5.04
N VAL A 107 24.90 22.00 -4.18
CA VAL A 107 26.02 22.42 -3.34
C VAL A 107 27.16 22.65 -4.32
N ASP A 108 27.20 23.88 -4.82
CA ASP A 108 28.29 24.59 -5.49
C ASP A 108 27.78 25.35 -6.71
N GLY A 109 27.29 26.57 -6.45
CA GLY A 109 27.22 27.62 -7.43
C GLY A 109 28.63 28.03 -7.90
N LYS A 110 29.27 27.18 -8.72
CA LYS A 110 30.45 27.50 -9.54
C LYS A 110 30.59 26.45 -10.64
N THR A 111 30.21 26.79 -11.88
CA THR A 111 31.09 26.56 -13.05
C THR A 111 30.75 27.59 -14.12
N LYS A 112 31.81 28.02 -14.83
CA LYS A 112 31.99 29.13 -15.77
C LYS A 112 30.92 29.33 -16.84
#